data_AF-A0A0A0DQ66-F1
#
_entry.id   AF-A0A0A0DQ66-F1
#
_cell.length_a   1.000
_cell.length_b   1.000
_cell.length_c   1.000
_cell.angle_alpha   90.00
_cell.angle_beta   90.00
_cell.angle_gamma   90.00
#
_symmetry.space_group_name_H-M   'P 1'
#
loop_
_entity.id
_entity.type
_entity.pdbx_description
1 polymer ?
#
loop_
_entity_poly.entity_id
_entity_poly.type
_entity_poly.pdbx_seq_one_letter_code
_entity_poly.pdbx_strand_id
1 'polypeptide(L)'
;MIKLVRRTAVAAGIAALSLASSASWAASYSYDFKTFFDTSTALDLLDTKTLSYSVASLTIADITGGVQVTLTQPTNAFPSKTGGTFVEALWLAGPNGTLKLTSSNTSLAFGSGYNWLLPQIKDAGYTYPWNIDFASKTFAEGETTTLTITGSGVTAAAFSKAGTVPMIDLGNVASPYTGLLGLNTSVHFIGALASTPAIPEPATYALMGLGLVGVAAVARRRAA
;
A
#
# COMPACT_ATOMS: atom_id res chain seq x y z
N MET A 1 -40.15 6.01 -43.96
CA MET A 1 -40.10 5.51 -42.56
C MET A 1 -38.77 4.84 -42.18
N ILE A 2 -37.99 4.27 -43.11
CA ILE A 2 -36.68 3.59 -42.83
C ILE A 2 -35.55 4.52 -42.32
N LYS A 3 -35.59 5.83 -42.63
CA LYS A 3 -34.54 6.79 -42.21
C LYS A 3 -34.59 7.16 -40.71
N LEU A 4 -35.74 7.01 -40.05
CA LEU A 4 -35.88 7.41 -38.64
C LEU A 4 -35.29 6.35 -37.68
N VAL A 5 -35.47 5.06 -38.01
CA VAL A 5 -34.97 3.91 -37.21
C VAL A 5 -33.43 3.85 -37.16
N ARG A 6 -32.76 4.30 -38.23
CA ARG A 6 -31.29 4.35 -38.28
C ARG A 6 -30.69 5.43 -37.37
N ARG A 7 -31.41 6.52 -37.10
CA ARG A 7 -30.91 7.61 -36.24
C ARG A 7 -31.05 7.29 -34.76
N THR A 8 -32.12 6.62 -34.36
CA THR A 8 -32.33 6.17 -32.97
C THR A 8 -31.39 5.05 -32.56
N ALA A 9 -31.05 4.11 -33.45
CA ALA A 9 -30.10 3.04 -33.17
C ALA A 9 -28.65 3.54 -32.98
N VAL A 10 -28.23 4.55 -33.76
CA VAL A 10 -26.89 5.16 -33.64
C VAL A 10 -26.76 6.00 -32.37
N ALA A 11 -27.82 6.73 -31.98
CA ALA A 11 -27.84 7.50 -30.74
C ALA A 11 -27.80 6.61 -29.48
N ALA A 12 -28.51 5.47 -29.48
CA ALA A 12 -28.47 4.51 -28.39
C ALA A 12 -27.09 3.83 -28.25
N GLY A 13 -26.40 3.55 -29.36
CA GLY A 13 -25.06 2.97 -29.35
C GLY A 13 -23.99 3.91 -28.79
N ILE A 14 -24.11 5.22 -29.03
CA ILE A 14 -23.18 6.23 -28.51
C ILE A 14 -23.41 6.49 -27.02
N ALA A 15 -24.68 6.53 -26.58
CA ALA A 15 -25.02 6.71 -25.16
C ALA A 15 -24.62 5.48 -24.29
N ALA A 16 -24.73 4.26 -24.83
CA ALA A 16 -24.26 3.06 -24.13
C ALA A 16 -22.72 3.00 -24.04
N LEU A 17 -22.01 3.53 -25.02
CA LEU A 17 -20.54 3.63 -25.00
C LEU A 17 -20.04 4.65 -23.97
N SER A 18 -20.77 5.75 -23.73
CA SER A 18 -20.40 6.76 -22.73
C SER A 18 -20.70 6.35 -21.29
N LEU A 19 -21.55 5.34 -21.08
CA LEU A 19 -21.88 4.81 -19.76
C LEU A 19 -20.90 3.71 -19.30
N ALA A 20 -20.20 3.04 -20.23
CA ALA A 20 -19.26 1.96 -19.91
C ALA A 20 -17.87 2.44 -19.49
N SER A 21 -17.57 3.75 -19.57
CA SER A 21 -16.22 4.31 -19.37
C SER A 21 -15.92 4.83 -17.95
N SER A 22 -16.83 4.64 -16.98
CA SER A 22 -16.69 5.25 -15.64
C SER A 22 -16.42 4.28 -14.48
N ALA A 23 -16.10 3.01 -14.77
CA ALA A 23 -15.57 2.11 -13.74
C ALA A 23 -14.07 2.41 -13.54
N SER A 24 -13.73 3.42 -12.73
CA SER A 24 -12.38 3.51 -12.15
C SER A 24 -12.24 2.38 -11.15
N TRP A 25 -11.40 1.40 -11.45
CA TRP A 25 -11.10 0.32 -10.50
C TRP A 25 -10.32 0.91 -9.33
N ALA A 26 -10.62 0.46 -8.12
CA ALA A 26 -9.90 0.84 -6.90
C ALA A 26 -8.40 0.57 -7.09
N ALA A 27 -7.55 1.57 -6.88
CA ALA A 27 -6.10 1.37 -6.99
C ALA A 27 -5.60 0.56 -5.79
N SER A 28 -4.56 -0.24 -6.00
CA SER A 28 -3.92 -1.02 -4.96
C SER A 28 -2.42 -1.05 -5.16
N TYR A 29 -1.67 -0.77 -4.10
CA TYR A 29 -0.21 -0.73 -4.09
C TYR A 29 0.33 -1.63 -2.99
N SER A 30 1.29 -2.47 -3.33
CA SER A 30 1.94 -3.38 -2.38
C SER A 30 3.40 -2.99 -2.18
N TYR A 31 3.90 -3.19 -0.97
CA TYR A 31 5.27 -2.87 -0.56
C TYR A 31 5.87 -4.06 0.21
N ASP A 32 7.15 -4.31 -0.02
CA ASP A 32 7.95 -5.28 0.71
C ASP A 32 9.01 -4.57 1.57
N PHE A 33 9.13 -4.98 2.82
CA PHE A 33 10.13 -4.48 3.77
C PHE A 33 11.33 -5.41 3.84
N LYS A 34 12.29 -5.20 2.92
CA LYS A 34 13.55 -5.97 2.84
C LYS A 34 14.78 -5.17 3.24
N THR A 35 14.72 -3.86 3.02
CA THR A 35 15.83 -2.93 3.23
C THR A 35 15.65 -2.21 4.54
N PHE A 36 16.69 -2.13 5.35
CA PHE A 36 16.68 -1.43 6.65
C PHE A 36 17.95 -0.60 6.84
N PHE A 37 17.86 0.40 7.71
CA PHE A 37 19.03 1.17 8.15
C PHE A 37 19.88 0.35 9.10
N ASP A 38 21.17 0.18 8.76
CA ASP A 38 22.05 -0.67 9.55
C ASP A 38 22.41 0.00 10.88
N THR A 39 21.85 -0.52 11.96
CA THR A 39 22.10 -0.01 13.31
C THR A 39 23.47 -0.39 13.85
N SER A 40 24.22 -1.28 13.17
CA SER A 40 25.57 -1.68 13.57
C SER A 40 26.65 -0.68 13.15
N THR A 41 26.36 0.19 12.18
CA THR A 41 27.25 1.24 11.67
C THR A 41 26.81 2.62 12.20
N ALA A 42 26.83 2.79 13.52
CA ALA A 42 26.27 3.96 14.23
C ALA A 42 26.78 5.36 13.80
N LEU A 43 27.84 5.45 12.98
CA LEU A 43 28.37 6.70 12.43
C LEU A 43 27.89 7.00 11.00
N ASP A 44 27.31 6.02 10.31
CA ASP A 44 26.74 6.17 8.97
C ASP A 44 25.22 5.96 9.01
N LEU A 45 24.50 7.06 9.20
CA LEU A 45 23.05 7.07 9.32
C LEU A 45 22.32 6.78 7.99
N LEU A 46 23.05 6.63 6.88
CA LEU A 46 22.51 6.31 5.56
C LEU A 46 22.85 4.89 5.12
N ASP A 47 23.64 4.16 5.91
CA ASP A 47 24.00 2.79 5.59
C ASP A 47 22.76 1.90 5.62
N THR A 48 22.53 1.16 4.55
CA THR A 48 21.37 0.30 4.41
C THR A 48 21.78 -1.10 4.03
N LYS A 49 21.08 -2.08 4.62
CA LYS A 49 21.23 -3.50 4.29
C LYS A 49 19.92 -4.02 3.71
N THR A 50 20.03 -4.80 2.65
CA THR A 50 18.88 -5.44 2.01
C THR A 50 18.94 -6.95 2.22
N LEU A 51 17.87 -7.50 2.78
CA LEU A 51 17.71 -8.92 3.02
C LEU A 51 17.21 -9.64 1.75
N SER A 52 17.44 -10.95 1.68
CA SER A 52 16.88 -11.81 0.62
C SER A 52 15.40 -12.13 0.83
N TYR A 53 14.86 -11.83 2.01
CA TYR A 53 13.46 -12.04 2.40
C TYR A 53 12.85 -10.75 2.95
N SER A 54 11.53 -10.68 2.99
CA SER A 54 10.79 -9.55 3.56
C SER A 54 10.42 -9.84 5.01
N VAL A 55 10.63 -8.89 5.92
CA VAL A 55 10.19 -9.02 7.32
C VAL A 55 8.70 -8.70 7.50
N ALA A 56 8.14 -7.94 6.57
CA ALA A 56 6.71 -7.65 6.48
C ALA A 56 6.31 -7.32 5.03
N SER A 57 5.02 -7.31 4.75
CA SER A 57 4.45 -6.78 3.51
C SER A 57 3.24 -5.90 3.80
N LEU A 58 3.08 -4.84 3.02
CA LEU A 58 2.00 -3.86 3.15
C LEU A 58 1.24 -3.76 1.85
N THR A 59 -0.08 -3.81 1.89
CA THR A 59 -0.95 -3.46 0.77
C THR A 59 -1.85 -2.31 1.18
N ILE A 60 -1.89 -1.27 0.35
CA ILE A 60 -2.80 -0.12 0.48
C ILE A 60 -3.73 -0.15 -0.72
N ALA A 61 -5.01 -0.41 -0.47
CA ALA A 61 -6.05 -0.50 -1.51
C ALA A 61 -7.15 0.53 -1.27
N ASP A 62 -7.63 1.16 -2.34
CA ASP A 62 -8.76 2.09 -2.27
C ASP A 62 -10.02 1.36 -1.79
N ILE A 63 -10.75 2.02 -0.89
CA ILE A 63 -12.10 1.66 -0.48
C ILE A 63 -12.99 2.90 -0.59
N THR A 64 -14.31 2.73 -0.43
CA THR A 64 -15.22 3.88 -0.40
C THR A 64 -14.85 4.82 0.75
N GLY A 65 -14.42 6.04 0.41
CA GLY A 65 -14.11 7.09 1.38
C GLY A 65 -12.73 6.99 2.05
N GLY A 66 -11.82 6.16 1.53
CA GLY A 66 -10.48 6.02 2.09
C GLY A 66 -9.67 4.88 1.49
N VAL A 67 -8.80 4.29 2.32
CA VAL A 67 -8.02 3.10 1.98
C VAL A 67 -8.16 2.02 3.05
N GLN A 68 -8.11 0.76 2.61
CA GLN A 68 -7.77 -0.37 3.45
C GLN A 68 -6.26 -0.58 3.39
N VAL A 69 -5.67 -0.73 4.57
CA VAL A 69 -4.28 -1.07 4.76
C VAL A 69 -4.23 -2.48 5.34
N THR A 70 -3.57 -3.38 4.63
CA THR A 70 -3.30 -4.74 5.07
C THR A 70 -1.80 -4.86 5.29
N LEU A 71 -1.38 -5.08 6.53
CA LEU A 71 0.01 -5.29 6.88
C LEU A 71 0.15 -6.71 7.40
N THR A 72 1.11 -7.45 6.86
CA THR A 72 1.41 -8.85 7.23
C THR A 72 2.84 -8.93 7.70
N GLN A 73 3.05 -9.53 8.87
CA GLN A 73 4.38 -9.86 9.36
C GLN A 73 4.53 -11.39 9.31
N PRO A 74 5.14 -11.96 8.26
CA PRO A 74 5.37 -13.40 8.23
C PRO A 74 6.37 -13.81 9.33
N THR A 75 6.32 -15.08 9.72
CA THR A 75 7.43 -15.69 10.44
C THR A 75 8.70 -15.55 9.61
N ASN A 76 9.75 -14.99 10.21
CA ASN A 76 10.95 -14.63 9.48
C ASN A 76 12.20 -14.99 10.30
N ALA A 77 13.36 -14.92 9.65
CA ALA A 77 14.64 -15.29 10.25
C ALA A 77 15.39 -14.10 10.85
N PHE A 78 14.74 -12.93 10.99
CA PHE A 78 15.41 -11.76 11.52
C PHE A 78 15.72 -11.96 13.01
N PRO A 79 16.92 -11.60 13.49
CA PRO A 79 17.31 -11.89 14.87
C PRO A 79 16.34 -11.25 15.88
N SER A 80 15.75 -12.07 16.76
CA SER A 80 14.88 -11.62 17.84
C SER A 80 15.47 -11.97 19.22
N LYS A 81 15.21 -11.14 20.23
CA LYS A 81 15.73 -11.38 21.59
C LYS A 81 15.05 -12.59 22.23
N THR A 82 13.74 -12.71 22.09
CA THR A 82 12.93 -13.81 22.64
C THR A 82 11.60 -13.87 21.91
N GLY A 83 11.23 -15.04 21.38
CA GLY A 83 9.86 -15.30 20.91
C GLY A 83 9.41 -14.57 19.63
N GLY A 84 10.36 -14.16 18.77
CA GLY A 84 10.07 -13.47 17.50
C GLY A 84 10.06 -11.94 17.61
N THR A 85 10.12 -11.28 16.47
CA THR A 85 10.00 -9.83 16.33
C THR A 85 8.53 -9.38 16.33
N PHE A 86 8.28 -8.08 16.48
CA PHE A 86 6.94 -7.51 16.31
C PHE A 86 7.02 -6.16 15.61
N VAL A 87 6.03 -5.85 14.79
CA VAL A 87 5.90 -4.51 14.21
C VAL A 87 5.37 -3.55 15.28
N GLU A 88 6.17 -2.54 15.63
CA GLU A 88 5.83 -1.54 16.64
C GLU A 88 5.13 -0.33 16.02
N ALA A 89 5.54 0.09 14.83
CA ALA A 89 4.95 1.23 14.14
C ALA A 89 4.97 1.07 12.62
N LEU A 90 3.99 1.70 11.96
CA LEU A 90 3.96 1.93 10.52
C LEU A 90 3.94 3.44 10.24
N TRP A 91 4.94 3.91 9.52
CA TRP A 91 5.16 5.30 9.15
C TRP A 91 4.70 5.54 7.71
N LEU A 92 3.89 6.57 7.51
CA LEU A 92 3.27 6.87 6.22
C LEU A 92 3.49 8.33 5.82
N ALA A 93 3.91 8.52 4.58
CA ALA A 93 4.17 9.85 3.99
C ALA A 93 3.00 10.32 3.11
N GLY A 94 1.76 10.14 3.59
CA GLY A 94 0.54 10.49 2.87
C GLY A 94 -0.48 11.24 3.73
N PRO A 95 -1.69 11.50 3.20
CA PRO A 95 -2.75 12.14 3.97
C PRO A 95 -3.11 11.31 5.19
N ASN A 96 -3.31 11.96 6.33
CA ASN A 96 -3.85 11.29 7.52
C ASN A 96 -5.38 11.18 7.43
N GLY A 97 -5.95 10.38 8.31
CA GLY A 97 -7.40 10.19 8.36
C GLY A 97 -7.83 9.54 9.67
N THR A 98 -9.10 9.19 9.75
CA THR A 98 -9.64 8.42 10.87
C THR A 98 -9.18 6.97 10.73
N LEU A 99 -8.45 6.50 11.73
CA LEU A 99 -7.95 5.12 11.82
C LEU A 99 -8.99 4.22 12.48
N LYS A 100 -9.18 3.03 11.89
CA LYS A 100 -9.93 1.95 12.51
C LYS A 100 -9.25 0.62 12.26
N LEU A 101 -8.76 0.00 13.34
CA LEU A 101 -8.26 -1.36 13.31
C LEU A 101 -9.43 -2.34 13.16
N THR A 102 -9.27 -3.33 12.28
CA THR A 102 -10.31 -4.31 11.95
C THR A 102 -9.90 -5.74 12.35
N SER A 103 -8.63 -5.94 12.73
CA SER A 103 -8.12 -7.20 13.27
C SER A 103 -8.33 -7.32 14.79
N SER A 104 -8.34 -8.54 15.31
CA SER A 104 -8.54 -8.85 16.74
C SER A 104 -7.25 -9.11 17.52
N ASN A 105 -6.19 -9.58 16.84
CA ASN A 105 -4.96 -10.06 17.50
C ASN A 105 -3.94 -8.94 17.72
N THR A 106 -4.07 -7.85 16.97
CA THR A 106 -3.26 -6.64 17.11
C THR A 106 -4.10 -5.56 17.79
N SER A 107 -3.45 -4.62 18.47
CA SER A 107 -4.12 -3.42 18.98
C SER A 107 -3.28 -2.17 18.69
N LEU A 108 -3.94 -1.02 18.55
CA LEU A 108 -3.26 0.25 18.38
C LEU A 108 -2.80 0.78 19.73
N ALA A 109 -1.62 1.40 19.78
CA ALA A 109 -1.18 2.13 20.95
C ALA A 109 -2.05 3.39 21.14
N PHE A 110 -2.13 3.87 22.39
CA PHE A 110 -2.83 5.13 22.68
C PHE A 110 -2.17 6.29 21.92
N GLY A 111 -2.97 7.07 21.19
CA GLY A 111 -2.48 8.19 20.38
C GLY A 111 -1.95 7.79 18.99
N SER A 112 -2.18 6.56 18.53
CA SER A 112 -1.87 6.16 17.15
C SER A 112 -2.59 7.04 16.12
N GLY A 113 -1.92 7.41 15.02
CA GLY A 113 -2.45 8.32 14.00
C GLY A 113 -2.25 9.80 14.29
N TYR A 114 -1.51 10.16 15.33
CA TYR A 114 -1.29 11.55 15.72
C TYR A 114 -0.24 12.23 14.82
N ASN A 115 -0.57 13.44 14.36
CA ASN A 115 0.34 14.31 13.62
C ASN A 115 0.80 15.40 14.60
N TRP A 116 1.98 15.24 15.20
CA TRP A 116 2.60 16.32 15.96
C TRP A 116 2.95 17.44 14.98
N LEU A 117 2.78 18.70 15.37
CA LEU A 117 2.88 19.94 14.56
C LEU A 117 4.16 20.12 13.70
N LEU A 118 5.09 19.17 13.70
CA LEU A 118 6.30 19.11 12.89
C LEU A 118 6.48 17.67 12.36
N PRO A 119 6.82 17.49 11.07
CA PRO A 119 7.12 16.16 10.54
C PRO A 119 8.23 15.48 11.34
N GLN A 120 8.04 14.21 11.66
CA GLN A 120 9.08 13.42 12.33
C GLN A 120 10.08 12.94 11.26
N ILE A 121 11.30 13.47 11.34
CA ILE A 121 12.44 12.88 10.64
C ILE A 121 12.87 11.68 11.48
N LYS A 122 12.81 10.49 10.89
CA LYS A 122 13.23 9.27 11.56
C LYS A 122 14.63 8.88 11.14
N ASP A 123 14.84 8.63 9.86
CA ASP A 123 16.15 8.18 9.35
C ASP A 123 16.38 8.59 7.89
N ALA A 124 17.65 8.80 7.54
CA ALA A 124 18.17 8.99 6.19
C ALA A 124 17.43 9.97 5.26
N GLY A 125 16.88 11.04 5.81
CA GLY A 125 16.20 12.07 5.03
C GLY A 125 14.74 11.74 4.67
N TYR A 126 14.20 10.61 5.14
CA TYR A 126 12.77 10.36 5.09
C TYR A 126 12.04 11.16 6.16
N THR A 127 10.93 11.76 5.75
CA THR A 127 10.12 12.63 6.60
C THR A 127 8.70 12.11 6.64
N TYR A 128 8.23 11.79 7.85
CA TYR A 128 6.91 11.23 8.08
C TYR A 128 6.04 12.22 8.84
N PRO A 129 4.92 12.68 8.26
CA PRO A 129 3.99 13.58 8.93
C PRO A 129 3.21 12.89 10.06
N TRP A 130 3.09 11.56 10.05
CA TRP A 130 2.39 10.79 11.06
C TRP A 130 2.73 9.30 10.96
N ASN A 131 2.29 8.54 11.96
CA ASN A 131 2.51 7.11 12.10
C ASN A 131 1.32 6.40 12.75
N ILE A 132 1.31 5.09 12.60
CA ILE A 132 0.39 4.16 13.26
C ILE A 132 1.21 3.33 14.24
N ASP A 133 1.09 3.64 15.52
CA ASP A 133 1.71 2.85 16.59
C ASP A 133 0.81 1.67 16.96
N PHE A 134 1.44 0.50 17.10
CA PHE A 134 0.84 -0.72 17.62
C PHE A 134 1.21 -0.89 19.09
N ALA A 135 0.28 -1.43 19.89
CA ALA A 135 0.59 -1.73 21.28
C ALA A 135 1.69 -2.81 21.35
N SER A 136 2.61 -2.65 22.30
CA SER A 136 3.80 -3.49 22.40
C SER A 136 3.48 -4.98 22.33
N LYS A 137 4.22 -5.72 21.49
CA LYS A 137 4.10 -7.17 21.28
C LYS A 137 2.79 -7.68 20.66
N THR A 138 1.83 -6.80 20.33
CA THR A 138 0.52 -7.24 19.83
C THR A 138 0.50 -7.53 18.33
N PHE A 139 1.44 -6.98 17.56
CA PHE A 139 1.63 -7.37 16.17
C PHE A 139 2.85 -8.28 16.07
N ALA A 140 2.68 -9.56 16.39
CA ALA A 140 3.74 -10.54 16.37
C ALA A 140 3.94 -11.17 14.97
N GLU A 141 5.07 -11.86 14.79
CA GLU A 141 5.29 -12.72 13.62
C GLU A 141 4.17 -13.75 13.42
N GLY A 142 3.81 -13.98 12.16
CA GLY A 142 2.72 -14.84 11.73
C GLY A 142 1.37 -14.11 11.63
N GLU A 143 1.26 -12.88 12.13
CA GLU A 143 0.01 -12.13 12.13
C GLU A 143 -0.20 -11.33 10.83
N THR A 144 -1.47 -11.11 10.51
CA THR A 144 -1.89 -10.14 9.50
C THR A 144 -2.92 -9.21 10.13
N THR A 145 -2.66 -7.91 10.02
CA THR A 145 -3.55 -6.88 10.51
C THR A 145 -4.18 -6.12 9.35
N THR A 146 -5.44 -5.76 9.52
CA THR A 146 -6.15 -4.89 8.58
C THR A 146 -6.66 -3.67 9.31
N LEU A 147 -6.44 -2.51 8.71
CA LEU A 147 -6.92 -1.24 9.21
C LEU A 147 -7.51 -0.42 8.07
N THR A 148 -8.39 0.50 8.40
CA THR A 148 -8.93 1.46 7.44
C THR A 148 -8.48 2.85 7.83
N ILE A 149 -8.11 3.64 6.82
CA ILE A 149 -7.83 5.06 6.94
C ILE A 149 -8.90 5.74 6.10
N THR A 150 -9.77 6.51 6.74
CA THR A 150 -10.87 7.20 6.04
C THR A 150 -10.74 8.70 6.21
N GLY A 151 -11.04 9.46 5.16
CA GLY A 151 -10.86 10.91 5.18
C GLY A 151 -10.83 11.52 3.78
N SER A 152 -10.96 12.84 3.74
CA SER A 152 -10.86 13.59 2.48
C SER A 152 -9.44 13.49 1.92
N GLY A 153 -9.33 13.16 0.63
CA GLY A 153 -8.03 13.02 -0.05
C GLY A 153 -7.25 11.75 0.28
N VAL A 154 -7.78 10.88 1.14
CA VAL A 154 -7.17 9.58 1.45
C VAL A 154 -7.46 8.60 0.31
N THR A 155 -6.45 8.37 -0.53
CA THR A 155 -6.50 7.41 -1.65
C THR A 155 -5.19 6.63 -1.70
N ALA A 156 -5.22 5.42 -2.25
CA ALA A 156 -4.05 4.55 -2.36
C ALA A 156 -2.94 5.23 -3.19
N ALA A 157 -3.33 5.95 -4.25
CA ALA A 157 -2.41 6.72 -5.09
C ALA A 157 -1.72 7.87 -4.34
N ALA A 158 -2.32 8.39 -3.26
CA ALA A 158 -1.68 9.43 -2.43
C ALA A 158 -0.50 8.88 -1.63
N PHE A 159 -0.47 7.57 -1.35
CA PHE A 159 0.60 6.88 -0.64
C PHE A 159 1.67 6.27 -1.56
N SER A 160 1.45 6.26 -2.88
CA SER A 160 2.36 5.68 -3.88
C SER A 160 3.10 6.72 -4.72
N LYS A 161 3.09 8.00 -4.33
CA LYS A 161 3.79 9.06 -5.06
C LYS A 161 5.29 8.94 -4.88
N ALA A 162 6.06 9.49 -5.82
CA ALA A 162 7.51 9.60 -5.66
C ALA A 162 7.82 10.37 -4.36
N GLY A 163 8.66 9.78 -3.50
CA GLY A 163 9.00 10.34 -2.19
C GLY A 163 8.09 9.90 -1.04
N THR A 164 6.99 9.18 -1.27
CA THR A 164 6.10 8.69 -0.21
C THR A 164 6.36 7.22 0.12
N VAL A 165 7.55 6.94 0.65
CA VAL A 165 7.99 5.57 0.94
C VAL A 165 7.57 5.17 2.35
N PRO A 166 6.76 4.12 2.56
CA PRO A 166 6.38 3.69 3.90
C PRO A 166 7.58 3.10 4.64
N MET A 167 7.57 3.17 5.96
CA MET A 167 8.59 2.56 6.82
C MET A 167 7.92 1.84 7.99
N ILE A 168 8.53 0.77 8.48
CA ILE A 168 8.08 0.10 9.70
C ILE A 168 9.19 0.09 10.74
N ASP A 169 8.78 0.10 12.01
CA ASP A 169 9.68 -0.12 13.14
C ASP A 169 9.50 -1.57 13.59
N LEU A 170 10.56 -2.36 13.47
CA LEU A 170 10.59 -3.74 13.92
C LEU A 170 11.21 -3.80 15.31
N GLY A 171 10.42 -4.16 16.32
CA GLY A 171 10.82 -4.28 17.71
C GLY A 171 11.33 -5.67 18.11
N ASN A 172 11.87 -5.75 19.33
CA ASN A 172 12.44 -6.98 19.94
C ASN A 172 13.57 -7.63 19.14
N VAL A 173 14.33 -6.79 18.45
CA VAL A 173 15.45 -7.22 17.61
C VAL A 173 16.67 -7.58 18.47
N ALA A 174 17.39 -8.65 18.10
CA ALA A 174 18.62 -9.10 18.75
C ALA A 174 19.90 -8.61 18.06
N SER A 175 21.04 -8.92 18.69
CA SER A 175 22.38 -8.69 18.13
C SER A 175 22.50 -9.27 16.71
N PRO A 176 23.21 -8.59 15.78
CA PRO A 176 24.03 -7.39 15.98
C PRO A 176 23.28 -6.07 15.92
N TYR A 177 21.95 -6.08 15.72
CA TYR A 177 21.18 -4.89 15.38
C TYR A 177 20.64 -4.11 16.59
N THR A 178 21.07 -4.46 17.80
CA THR A 178 20.79 -3.67 18.99
C THR A 178 21.62 -2.39 18.92
N GLY A 179 20.98 -1.21 18.94
CA GLY A 179 21.69 0.07 18.87
C GLY A 179 22.75 0.23 19.98
N LEU A 180 23.58 1.27 19.87
CA LEU A 180 24.67 1.53 20.82
C LEU A 180 24.16 1.48 22.28
N LEU A 181 24.74 0.58 23.09
CA LEU A 181 24.35 0.31 24.49
C LEU A 181 22.94 -0.25 24.70
N GLY A 182 22.30 -0.81 23.67
CA GLY A 182 20.94 -1.36 23.75
C GLY A 182 19.85 -0.28 23.86
N LEU A 183 20.19 0.99 23.61
CA LEU A 183 19.28 2.13 23.73
C LEU A 183 18.28 2.25 22.57
N ASN A 184 18.62 1.72 21.39
CA ASN A 184 17.66 1.54 20.31
C ASN A 184 17.28 0.04 20.21
N THR A 185 16.01 -0.25 20.45
CA THR A 185 15.47 -1.62 20.45
C THR A 185 14.82 -2.01 19.14
N SER A 186 14.72 -1.07 18.20
CA SER A 186 13.91 -1.22 17.01
C SER A 186 14.74 -0.93 15.76
N VAL A 187 14.46 -1.67 14.70
CA VAL A 187 15.12 -1.52 13.40
C VAL A 187 14.13 -0.98 12.38
N HIS A 188 14.55 0.03 11.65
CA HIS A 188 13.72 0.78 10.72
C HIS A 188 13.85 0.18 9.32
N PHE A 189 12.77 -0.44 8.83
CA PHE A 189 12.71 -1.03 7.48
C PHE A 189 11.93 -0.12 6.53
N ILE A 190 12.50 0.09 5.35
CA ILE A 190 11.93 0.88 4.27
C ILE A 190 11.15 -0.04 3.33
N GLY A 191 9.91 0.34 3.01
CA GLY A 191 9.06 -0.38 2.08
C GLY A 191 9.44 -0.09 0.63
N ALA A 192 9.91 -1.10 -0.10
CA ALA A 192 10.07 -1.02 -1.53
C ALA A 192 8.74 -1.36 -2.20
N LEU A 193 8.27 -0.54 -3.15
CA LEU A 193 7.08 -0.86 -3.92
C LEU A 193 7.30 -2.21 -4.62
N ALA A 194 6.49 -3.20 -4.27
CA ALA A 194 6.53 -4.51 -4.89
C ALA A 194 6.17 -4.33 -6.36
N SER A 195 6.95 -4.96 -7.25
CA SER A 195 6.63 -4.98 -8.67
C SER A 195 5.29 -5.70 -8.86
N THR A 196 4.20 -4.95 -8.91
CA THR A 196 2.91 -5.48 -9.32
C THR A 196 3.05 -5.90 -10.77
N PRO A 197 2.69 -7.15 -11.15
CA PRO A 197 2.60 -7.48 -12.56
C PRO A 197 1.67 -6.46 -13.23
N ALA A 198 2.01 -5.99 -14.42
CA ALA A 198 1.15 -5.06 -15.15
C ALA A 198 -0.20 -5.74 -15.40
N ILE A 199 -1.19 -5.44 -14.55
CA ILE A 199 -2.58 -5.81 -14.80
C ILE A 199 -3.03 -4.91 -15.94
N PRO A 200 -3.41 -5.46 -17.11
CA PRO A 200 -3.85 -4.63 -18.23
C PRO A 200 -4.98 -3.73 -17.77
N GLU A 201 -4.84 -2.43 -18.03
CA GLU A 201 -5.83 -1.47 -17.57
C GLU A 201 -7.23 -1.84 -18.11
N PRO A 202 -8.31 -1.51 -17.39
CA PRO A 202 -9.68 -1.72 -17.86
C PRO A 202 -9.93 -1.13 -19.25
N ALA A 203 -9.24 -0.04 -19.58
CA ALA A 203 -9.26 0.56 -20.91
C ALA A 203 -8.69 -0.38 -21.98
N THR A 204 -7.64 -1.15 -21.69
CA THR A 204 -7.09 -2.17 -22.60
C THR A 204 -8.12 -3.26 -22.88
N TYR A 205 -8.84 -3.73 -21.85
CA TYR A 205 -9.93 -4.69 -22.05
C TYR A 205 -11.12 -4.11 -22.79
N ALA A 206 -11.49 -2.85 -22.51
CA ALA A 206 -12.54 -2.15 -23.24
C ALA A 206 -12.16 -1.95 -24.70
N LEU A 207 -10.90 -1.60 -25.00
CA LEU A 207 -10.40 -1.40 -26.36
C LEU A 207 -10.26 -2.73 -27.11
N MET A 208 -9.84 -3.80 -26.44
CA MET A 208 -9.88 -5.17 -26.98
C MET A 208 -11.32 -5.62 -27.27
N GLY A 209 -12.26 -5.35 -26.36
CA GLY A 209 -13.68 -5.65 -26.52
C GLY A 209 -14.31 -4.85 -27.67
N LEU A 210 -14.03 -3.55 -27.76
CA LEU A 210 -14.48 -2.68 -28.85
C LEU A 210 -13.89 -3.10 -30.19
N GLY A 211 -12.61 -3.51 -30.22
CA GLY A 211 -11.97 -4.07 -31.40
C GLY A 211 -12.72 -5.30 -31.92
N LEU A 212 -13.10 -6.22 -31.02
CA LEU A 212 -13.90 -7.40 -31.34
C LEU A 212 -15.30 -7.06 -31.84
N VAL A 213 -15.99 -6.11 -31.21
CA VAL A 213 -17.31 -5.64 -31.67
C VAL A 213 -17.22 -4.98 -33.04
N GLY A 214 -16.17 -4.19 -33.30
CA GLY A 214 -15.89 -3.57 -34.60
C GLY A 214 -15.68 -4.62 -35.70
N VAL A 215 -14.88 -5.66 -35.43
CA VAL A 215 -14.66 -6.76 -36.37
C VAL A 215 -15.96 -7.53 -36.65
N ALA A 216 -16.75 -7.83 -35.62
CA ALA A 216 -18.04 -8.51 -35.77
C ALA A 216 -19.03 -7.69 -36.60
N ALA A 217 -19.09 -6.36 -36.41
CA ALA A 217 -19.95 -5.47 -37.19
C ALA A 217 -19.53 -5.39 -38.67
N VAL A 218 -18.23 -5.37 -38.96
CA VAL A 218 -17.70 -5.39 -40.34
C VAL A 218 -17.94 -6.74 -41.01
N ALA A 219 -17.74 -7.84 -40.30
CA ALA A 219 -18.03 -9.19 -40.80
C ALA A 219 -19.52 -9.35 -41.17
N ARG A 220 -20.42 -8.82 -40.33
CA ARG A 220 -21.87 -8.85 -40.58
C ARG A 220 -22.29 -8.01 -41.79
N ARG A 221 -21.57 -6.92 -42.09
CA ARG A 221 -21.78 -6.10 -43.29
C ARG A 221 -21.27 -6.74 -44.57
N ARG A 222 -20.32 -7.66 -44.50
CA ARG A 222 -19.82 -8.40 -45.69
C ARG A 222 -20.66 -9.63 -46.01
N ALA A 223 -21.41 -10.15 -45.04
CA ALA A 223 -22.29 -11.30 -45.21
C ALA A 223 -23.73 -10.95 -45.65
N ALA A 224 -24.06 -9.65 -45.75
CA ALA A 224 -25.33 -9.13 -46.22
C ALA A 224 -25.12 -8.34 -47.52
#